data_AF-A0A081N831-F1
#
_entry.id   AF-A0A081N831-F1
#
_cell.length_a   1.000
_cell.length_b   1.000
_cell.length_c   1.000
_cell.angle_alpha   90.00
_cell.angle_beta   90.00
_cell.angle_gamma   90.00
#
_symmetry.space_group_name_H-M   'P 1'
#
loop_
_entity.id
_entity.type
_entity.pdbx_description
1 polymer ?
#
loop_
_entity_poly.entity_id
_entity_poly.type
_entity_poly.pdbx_seq_one_letter_code
_entity_poly.pdbx_strand_id
1 'polypeptide(L)'
;MVWEWEEPLYEWNNLQLGGYFELAGSHWRSTLKSTNKSLNTASKVTAVSFSPVFRFTSQHPAWGGVKPFVDAGVGGTWISEKNLEKENTSPINMGGHFQFEVRLMAGIRFGEQKAFEFRYGWIHYSNADLYKHNESMNFHLATLGWYW
;
A
#
# COMPACT_ATOMS: atom_id res chain seq x y z
N MET A 1 -7.33 4.17 7.39
CA MET A 1 -7.42 5.43 8.16
C MET A 1 -6.09 6.14 8.00
N VAL A 2 -6.12 7.47 7.83
CA VAL A 2 -4.92 8.29 7.63
C VAL A 2 -4.88 9.39 8.68
N TRP A 3 -3.67 9.73 9.13
CA TRP A 3 -3.41 10.86 10.01
C TRP A 3 -2.30 11.70 9.40
N GLU A 4 -2.64 12.89 8.92
CA GLU A 4 -1.67 13.81 8.33
C GLU A 4 -0.69 14.31 9.40
N TRP A 5 0.55 14.51 8.99
CA TRP A 5 1.51 15.23 9.84
C TRP A 5 1.07 16.69 9.92
N GLU A 6 1.22 17.28 11.11
CA GLU A 6 0.78 18.65 11.38
C GLU A 6 1.53 19.66 10.52
N GLU A 7 2.84 19.45 10.34
CA GLU A 7 3.71 20.34 9.60
C GLU A 7 4.41 19.59 8.46
N PRO A 8 4.59 20.24 7.29
CA PRO A 8 5.42 19.69 6.22
C PRO A 8 6.87 19.59 6.67
N LEU A 9 7.58 18.58 6.16
CA LEU A 9 9.02 18.43 6.39
C LEU A 9 9.84 19.46 5.61
N TYR A 10 9.38 19.82 4.42
CA TYR A 10 10.07 20.79 3.58
C TYR A 10 9.11 21.49 2.63
N GLU A 11 9.36 22.77 2.38
CA GLU A 11 8.62 23.57 1.43
C GLU A 11 9.59 24.26 0.46
N TRP A 12 9.27 24.22 -0.83
CA TRP A 12 10.09 24.81 -1.88
C TRP A 12 9.24 25.43 -2.99
N ASN A 13 9.21 26.77 -3.04
CA ASN A 13 8.41 27.53 -4.00
C ASN A 13 6.92 27.14 -3.93
N ASN A 14 6.46 26.30 -4.86
CA ASN A 14 5.09 25.80 -4.92
C ASN A 14 4.99 24.29 -4.59
N LEU A 15 6.08 23.68 -4.14
CA LEU A 15 6.18 22.26 -3.83
C LEU A 15 6.29 22.06 -2.33
N GLN A 16 5.69 20.99 -1.83
CA GLN A 16 5.67 20.64 -0.42
C GLN A 16 5.97 19.15 -0.28
N LEU A 17 6.88 18.83 0.64
CA LEU A 17 7.12 17.49 1.14
C LEU A 17 6.54 17.40 2.55
N GLY A 18 5.44 16.67 2.69
CA GLY A 18 4.83 16.32 3.96
C GLY A 18 4.68 14.81 4.09
N GLY A 19 3.69 14.40 4.87
CA GLY A 19 3.38 12.99 5.00
C GLY A 19 2.20 12.72 5.90
N TYR A 20 1.94 11.44 6.11
CA TYR A 20 0.87 10.94 6.96
C TYR A 20 1.22 9.54 7.46
N PHE A 21 0.61 9.15 8.57
CA PHE A 21 0.54 7.74 8.97
C PHE A 21 -0.71 7.10 8.39
N GLU A 22 -0.60 5.85 7.94
CA GLU A 22 -1.74 5.07 7.48
C GLU A 22 -1.84 3.76 8.23
N LEU A 23 -3.04 3.47 8.74
CA LEU A 23 -3.45 2.15 9.23
C LEU A 23 -4.48 1.57 8.26
N ALA A 24 -4.20 0.39 7.70
CA ALA A 24 -5.07 -0.26 6.73
C ALA A 24 -5.37 -1.71 7.11
N GLY A 25 -6.61 -2.13 6.85
CA GLY A 25 -7.00 -3.53 6.82
C GLY A 25 -7.31 -3.93 5.38
N SER A 26 -6.81 -5.07 4.92
CA SER A 26 -7.06 -5.57 3.57
C SER A 26 -7.37 -7.06 3.54
N HIS A 27 -8.16 -7.47 2.54
CA HIS A 27 -8.50 -8.86 2.28
C HIS A 27 -8.10 -9.22 0.85
N TRP A 28 -7.24 -10.22 0.71
CA TRP A 28 -6.75 -10.70 -0.57
C TRP A 28 -7.41 -12.03 -0.89
N ARG A 29 -7.76 -12.24 -2.16
CA ARG A 29 -8.37 -13.48 -2.63
C ARG A 29 -7.68 -13.95 -3.90
N SER A 30 -7.17 -15.18 -3.87
CA SER A 30 -6.74 -15.89 -5.06
C SER A 30 -7.95 -16.39 -5.85
N THR A 31 -7.94 -16.20 -7.15
CA THR A 31 -8.85 -16.87 -8.10
C THR A 31 -8.18 -18.06 -8.79
N LEU A 32 -6.87 -18.24 -8.56
CA LEU A 32 -6.08 -19.35 -9.08
C LEU A 32 -6.40 -20.61 -8.29
N LYS A 33 -6.47 -21.76 -8.97
CA LYS A 33 -6.71 -23.05 -8.32
C LYS A 33 -5.38 -23.80 -8.23
N SER A 34 -4.98 -24.17 -7.01
CA SER A 34 -3.88 -25.12 -6.84
C SER A 34 -4.28 -26.48 -7.43
N THR A 35 -3.47 -27.00 -8.34
CA THR A 35 -3.62 -28.38 -8.87
C THR A 35 -3.13 -29.42 -7.87
N ASN A 36 -2.39 -29.00 -6.82
CA ASN A 36 -1.84 -29.88 -5.80
C ASN A 36 -2.49 -29.61 -4.43
N LYS A 37 -3.57 -30.35 -4.13
CA LYS A 37 -4.34 -30.26 -2.87
C LYS A 37 -3.57 -30.71 -1.61
N SER A 38 -2.36 -31.27 -1.75
CA SER A 38 -1.55 -31.73 -0.60
C SER A 38 -0.78 -30.60 0.09
N LEU A 39 -0.67 -29.43 -0.54
CA LEU A 39 0.01 -28.27 0.01
C LEU A 39 -0.99 -27.45 0.85
N ASN A 40 -0.65 -27.17 2.11
CA ASN A 40 -1.45 -26.33 2.99
C ASN A 40 -1.35 -24.86 2.54
N THR A 41 -2.19 -24.47 1.58
CA THR A 41 -2.21 -23.14 0.96
C THR A 41 -3.52 -22.41 1.22
N ALA A 42 -3.45 -21.11 1.46
CA ALA A 42 -4.60 -20.26 1.65
C ALA A 42 -5.00 -19.54 0.35
N SER A 43 -6.30 -19.60 0.03
CA SER A 43 -6.93 -18.82 -1.04
C SER A 43 -7.32 -17.40 -0.60
N LYS A 44 -7.31 -17.14 0.71
CA LYS A 44 -7.73 -15.88 1.31
C LYS A 44 -6.72 -15.45 2.36
N VAL A 45 -6.36 -14.17 2.36
CA VAL A 45 -5.46 -13.59 3.34
C VAL A 45 -6.08 -12.31 3.88
N THR A 46 -5.99 -12.12 5.19
CA THR A 46 -6.29 -10.84 5.82
C THR A 46 -4.99 -10.21 6.23
N ALA A 47 -4.83 -8.92 5.98
CA ALA A 47 -3.64 -8.17 6.34
C ALA A 47 -3.99 -6.90 7.09
N VAL A 48 -3.16 -6.54 8.07
CA VAL A 48 -3.19 -5.26 8.78
C VAL A 48 -1.84 -4.60 8.59
N SER A 49 -1.84 -3.39 8.04
CA SER A 49 -0.62 -2.64 7.77
C SER A 49 -0.60 -1.28 8.46
N PHE A 50 0.60 -0.86 8.83
CA PHE A 50 0.86 0.47 9.36
C PHE A 50 2.11 1.03 8.68
N SER A 51 2.01 2.23 8.10
CA SER A 51 3.15 2.85 7.42
C SER A 51 3.18 4.37 7.61
N PRO A 52 4.37 4.96 7.87
CA PRO A 52 4.61 6.34 7.48
C PRO A 52 4.66 6.46 5.95
N VAL A 53 4.03 7.50 5.42
CA VAL A 53 4.01 7.78 3.99
C VAL A 53 4.41 9.23 3.77
N PHE A 54 5.41 9.43 2.95
CA PHE A 54 5.85 10.74 2.50
C PHE A 54 5.03 11.13 1.28
N ARG A 55 4.53 12.37 1.30
CA ARG A 55 3.76 12.95 0.21
C ARG A 55 4.48 14.14 -0.36
N PHE A 56 4.77 14.08 -1.65
CA PHE A 56 5.23 15.21 -2.43
C PHE A 56 4.06 15.78 -3.23
N THR A 57 3.72 17.06 -3.00
CA THR A 57 2.54 17.69 -3.60
C THR A 57 2.76 19.16 -3.93
N SER A 58 1.83 19.75 -4.67
CA SER A 58 1.80 21.19 -4.96
C SER A 58 1.02 21.94 -3.86
N GLN A 59 1.59 23.05 -3.37
CA GLN A 59 0.94 23.93 -2.41
C GLN A 59 -0.31 24.59 -2.98
N HIS A 60 -0.25 25.02 -4.25
CA HIS A 60 -1.39 25.57 -4.96
C HIS A 60 -2.06 24.53 -5.87
N PRO A 61 -3.39 24.60 -6.08
CA PRO A 61 -4.06 23.76 -7.05
C PRO A 61 -3.53 23.98 -8.48
N ALA A 62 -3.44 22.90 -9.25
CA ALA A 62 -3.15 22.88 -10.68
C ALA A 62 -4.40 22.44 -11.47
N TRP A 63 -4.32 22.47 -12.81
CA TRP A 63 -5.29 21.88 -13.76
C TRP A 63 -6.77 22.08 -13.40
N GLY A 64 -7.20 23.33 -13.17
CA GLY A 64 -8.61 23.62 -12.89
C GLY A 64 -9.04 23.27 -11.46
N GLY A 65 -8.11 23.27 -10.50
CA GLY A 65 -8.44 23.16 -9.08
C GLY A 65 -8.16 21.80 -8.46
N VAL A 66 -7.31 20.96 -9.05
CA VAL A 66 -6.87 19.70 -8.43
C VAL A 66 -5.48 19.85 -7.81
N LYS A 67 -5.16 19.08 -6.77
CA LYS A 67 -3.81 19.04 -6.19
C LYS A 67 -3.17 17.68 -6.50
N PRO A 68 -2.24 17.61 -7.48
CA PRO A 68 -1.52 16.37 -7.75
C PRO A 68 -0.52 16.07 -6.64
N PHE A 69 -0.26 14.78 -6.43
CA PHE A 69 0.75 14.33 -5.48
C PHE A 69 1.36 12.98 -5.89
N VAL A 70 2.52 12.69 -5.30
CA VAL A 70 3.17 11.38 -5.32
C VAL A 70 3.45 10.97 -3.88
N ASP A 71 3.11 9.73 -3.55
CA ASP A 71 3.31 9.12 -2.24
C ASP A 71 4.36 8.02 -2.32
N ALA A 72 5.30 8.02 -1.39
CA ALA A 72 6.24 6.93 -1.17
C ALA A 72 6.24 6.56 0.32
N GLY A 73 6.18 5.26 0.63
CA GLY A 73 6.06 4.80 2.00
C GLY A 73 6.79 3.48 2.23
N VAL A 74 7.29 3.32 3.45
CA VAL A 74 7.88 2.07 3.93
C VAL A 74 7.29 1.78 5.31
N GLY A 75 6.67 0.62 5.47
CA GLY A 75 5.97 0.24 6.69
C GLY A 75 6.02 -1.24 6.99
N GLY A 76 5.15 -1.66 7.91
CA GLY A 76 5.03 -3.04 8.35
C GLY A 76 3.61 -3.56 8.19
N THR A 77 3.51 -4.83 7.81
CA THR A 77 2.26 -5.53 7.55
C THR A 77 2.29 -6.89 8.21
N TRP A 78 1.22 -7.21 8.94
CA TRP A 78 0.97 -8.55 9.41
C TRP A 78 -0.05 -9.23 8.49
N ILE A 79 0.24 -10.43 8.01
CA ILE A 79 -0.64 -11.26 7.18
C ILE A 79 -1.11 -12.50 7.94
N SER A 80 -2.36 -12.90 7.74
CA SER A 80 -2.94 -14.07 8.43
C SER A 80 -2.35 -15.40 7.95
N GLU A 81 -1.86 -15.46 6.71
CA GLU A 81 -1.42 -16.70 6.07
C GLU A 81 -0.07 -16.53 5.39
N LYS A 82 0.81 -17.53 5.51
CA LYS A 82 2.19 -17.47 4.99
C LYS A 82 2.36 -18.18 3.65
N ASN A 83 1.50 -19.15 3.36
CA ASN A 83 1.52 -19.93 2.13
C ASN A 83 0.26 -19.60 1.35
N LEU A 84 0.39 -18.88 0.25
CA LEU A 84 -0.73 -18.48 -0.59
C LEU A 84 -0.80 -19.34 -1.84
N GLU A 85 -2.01 -19.49 -2.36
CA GLU A 85 -2.23 -20.17 -3.64
C GLU A 85 -1.54 -19.43 -4.80
N LYS A 86 -0.96 -20.23 -5.70
CA LYS A 86 -0.33 -19.79 -6.95
C LYS A 86 -0.72 -20.77 -8.04
N GLU A 87 -0.71 -20.32 -9.29
CA GLU A 87 -0.78 -21.22 -10.44
C GLU A 87 0.47 -22.12 -10.45
N ASN A 88 0.28 -23.42 -10.74
CA ASN A 88 1.26 -24.52 -10.69
C ASN A 88 1.43 -25.21 -9.32
N THR A 89 2.57 -25.89 -9.13
CA THR A 89 2.81 -26.88 -8.07
C THR A 89 3.48 -26.33 -6.81
N SER A 90 3.80 -25.02 -6.75
CA SER A 90 4.42 -24.40 -5.57
C SER A 90 3.59 -23.21 -5.07
N PRO A 91 3.40 -23.06 -3.73
CA PRO A 91 2.72 -21.90 -3.16
C PRO A 91 3.56 -20.63 -3.33
N ILE A 92 2.97 -19.46 -3.06
CA ILE A 92 3.75 -18.28 -2.66
C ILE A 92 4.02 -18.39 -1.15
N ASN A 93 5.25 -18.67 -0.77
CA ASN A 93 5.71 -18.78 0.61
C ASN A 93 6.38 -17.48 1.08
N MET A 94 5.66 -16.74 1.92
CA MET A 94 6.07 -15.46 2.50
C MET A 94 7.02 -15.62 3.70
N GLY A 95 7.34 -16.86 4.09
CA GLY A 95 8.26 -17.22 5.19
C GLY A 95 7.71 -16.98 6.60
N GLY A 96 6.99 -15.87 6.81
CA GLY A 96 6.45 -15.46 8.09
C GLY A 96 5.23 -14.56 7.96
N HIS A 97 4.60 -14.24 9.09
CA HIS A 97 3.41 -13.38 9.11
C HIS A 97 3.75 -11.89 9.00
N PHE A 98 4.92 -11.48 9.44
CA PHE A 98 5.35 -10.10 9.31
C PHE A 98 6.04 -9.88 7.96
N GLN A 99 5.65 -8.82 7.25
CA GLN A 99 6.19 -8.38 5.98
C GLN A 99 6.44 -6.87 6.05
N PHE A 100 7.55 -6.41 5.48
CA PHE A 100 7.72 -5.01 5.15
C PHE A 100 6.80 -4.64 3.98
N GLU A 101 6.26 -3.44 4.03
CA GLU A 101 5.49 -2.82 2.96
C GLU A 101 6.36 -1.73 2.32
N VAL A 102 6.50 -1.75 1.01
CA VAL A 102 7.05 -0.62 0.23
C VAL A 102 6.02 -0.22 -0.79
N ARG A 103 5.73 1.08 -0.89
CA ARG A 103 4.73 1.59 -1.83
C ARG A 103 5.20 2.82 -2.58
N LEU A 104 4.67 2.98 -3.79
CA LEU A 104 4.77 4.17 -4.61
C LEU A 104 3.43 4.41 -5.31
N MET A 105 2.80 5.55 -5.05
CA MET A 105 1.49 5.91 -5.59
C MET A 105 1.52 7.32 -6.17
N ALA A 106 0.71 7.59 -7.17
CA ALA A 106 0.43 8.94 -7.65
C ALA A 106 -1.07 9.20 -7.60
N GLY A 107 -1.45 10.45 -7.36
CA GLY A 107 -2.86 10.79 -7.20
C GLY A 107 -3.16 12.27 -7.31
N ILE A 108 -4.44 12.57 -7.10
CA ILE A 108 -4.99 13.91 -7.11
C ILE A 108 -5.96 14.09 -5.94
N ARG A 109 -5.94 15.26 -5.30
CA ARG A 109 -7.03 15.74 -4.46
C ARG A 109 -7.92 16.72 -5.23
N PHE A 110 -9.23 16.58 -5.08
CA PHE A 110 -10.22 17.33 -5.86
C PHE A 110 -11.51 17.56 -5.07
N GLY A 111 -12.45 18.29 -5.68
CA GLY A 111 -13.70 18.71 -5.06
C GLY A 111 -13.59 19.98 -4.21
N GLU A 112 -14.72 20.39 -3.65
CA GLU A 112 -14.78 21.50 -2.69
C GLU A 112 -13.87 21.21 -1.51
N GLN A 113 -13.09 22.22 -1.11
CA GLN A 113 -12.12 22.13 -0.02
C GLN A 113 -11.08 20.98 -0.17
N LYS A 114 -10.98 20.35 -1.34
CA LYS A 114 -10.12 19.17 -1.60
C LYS A 114 -10.50 17.95 -0.76
N ALA A 115 -11.79 17.79 -0.46
CA ALA A 115 -12.31 16.71 0.37
C ALA A 115 -12.15 15.31 -0.25
N PHE A 116 -11.98 15.17 -1.57
CA PHE A 116 -11.84 13.87 -2.23
C PHE A 116 -10.42 13.63 -2.72
N GLU A 117 -10.02 12.37 -2.71
CA GLU A 117 -8.73 11.92 -3.21
C GLU A 117 -8.88 10.66 -4.06
N PHE A 118 -8.19 10.62 -5.19
CA PHE A 118 -7.96 9.41 -5.96
C PHE A 118 -6.47 9.17 -6.10
N ARG A 119 -6.03 7.93 -5.90
CA ARG A 119 -4.63 7.53 -6.14
C ARG A 119 -4.54 6.13 -6.73
N TYR A 120 -3.49 5.93 -7.51
CA TYR A 120 -3.13 4.64 -8.08
C TYR A 120 -1.64 4.40 -7.99
N GLY A 121 -1.24 3.15 -7.82
CA GLY A 121 0.17 2.79 -7.88
C GLY A 121 0.41 1.35 -7.47
N TRP A 122 1.56 1.14 -6.86
CA TRP A 122 2.10 -0.17 -6.56
C TRP A 122 2.49 -0.29 -5.10
N ILE A 123 2.32 -1.51 -4.57
CA ILE A 123 2.71 -1.89 -3.22
C ILE A 123 3.35 -3.27 -3.26
N HIS A 124 4.42 -3.43 -2.51
CA HIS A 124 5.22 -4.63 -2.40
C HIS A 124 5.34 -5.09 -0.96
N TYR A 125 5.17 -6.38 -0.76
CA TYR A 125 5.34 -7.04 0.53
C TYR A 125 6.45 -8.06 0.43
N SER A 126 7.44 -7.96 1.33
CA SER A 126 8.50 -8.95 1.49
C SER A 126 9.03 -8.94 2.92
N ASN A 127 9.77 -9.98 3.32
CA ASN A 127 10.28 -10.06 4.68
C ASN A 127 11.75 -9.63 4.83
N ALA A 128 12.37 -9.11 3.75
CA ALA A 128 13.78 -8.72 3.72
C ALA A 128 14.74 -9.80 4.27
N ASP A 129 14.45 -11.07 3.95
CA ASP A 129 15.17 -12.26 4.38
C ASP A 129 15.23 -12.47 5.91
N LEU A 130 14.28 -11.88 6.65
CA LEU A 130 14.04 -12.18 8.06
C LEU A 130 13.69 -13.66 8.28
N TYR A 131 13.16 -14.32 7.25
CA TYR A 131 12.81 -15.73 7.24
C TYR A 131 13.52 -16.46 6.09
N LYS A 132 13.64 -17.79 6.21
CA LYS A 132 14.28 -18.64 5.19
C LYS A 132 13.65 -18.55 3.79
N HIS A 133 12.35 -18.26 3.71
CA HIS A 133 11.60 -18.13 2.46
C HIS A 133 11.11 -16.69 2.31
N ASN A 134 11.12 -16.14 1.09
CA ASN A 134 10.74 -14.76 0.81
C ASN A 134 10.30 -14.61 -0.66
N GLU A 135 9.19 -15.23 -1.05
CA GLU A 135 8.71 -15.13 -2.45
C GLU A 135 8.08 -13.78 -2.80
N SER A 136 7.77 -12.97 -1.79
CA SER A 136 7.19 -11.63 -1.90
C SER A 136 5.85 -11.56 -2.64
N MET A 137 5.19 -10.41 -2.58
CA MET A 137 3.96 -10.13 -3.31
C MET A 137 3.89 -8.69 -3.78
N ASN A 138 3.26 -8.49 -4.94
CA ASN A 138 3.07 -7.19 -5.56
C ASN A 138 1.60 -6.97 -5.86
N PHE A 139 1.10 -5.76 -5.60
CA PHE A 139 -0.24 -5.37 -5.99
C PHE A 139 -0.21 -4.03 -6.72
N HIS A 140 -1.08 -3.90 -7.71
CA HIS A 140 -1.55 -2.60 -8.16
C HIS A 140 -2.78 -2.22 -7.35
N LEU A 141 -2.82 -0.99 -6.85
CA LEU A 141 -3.91 -0.52 -6.01
C LEU A 141 -4.47 0.79 -6.54
N ALA A 142 -5.78 0.85 -6.65
CA ALA A 142 -6.52 2.11 -6.80
C ALA A 142 -7.24 2.40 -5.48
N THR A 143 -7.23 3.64 -5.03
CA THR A 143 -7.89 4.07 -3.80
C THR A 143 -8.70 5.32 -4.05
N LEU A 144 -9.90 5.37 -3.49
CA LEU A 144 -10.71 6.57 -3.36
C LEU A 144 -10.80 6.92 -1.87
N GLY A 145 -10.46 8.16 -1.52
CA GLY A 145 -10.49 8.68 -0.16
C GLY A 145 -11.42 9.87 -0.04
N TRP A 146 -11.95 10.06 1.17
CA TRP A 146 -12.72 11.23 1.56
C TRP A 146 -12.18 11.74 2.89
N TYR A 147 -11.94 13.05 2.96
CA TYR A 147 -11.49 13.79 4.12
C TYR A 147 -12.66 14.60 4.67
N TRP A 148 -12.88 14.52 5.98
CA TRP A 148 -13.94 15.20 6.71
C TRP A 148 -13.37 16.02 7.87
#